data_AF-A0A178K3C5-F1
#
_entry.id   AF-A0A178K3C5-F1
#
_cell.length_a   1.000
_cell.length_b   1.000
_cell.length_c   1.000
_cell.angle_alpha   90.00
_cell.angle_beta   90.00
_cell.angle_gamma   90.00
#
_symmetry.space_group_name_H-M   'P 1'
#
loop_
_entity.id
_entity.type
_entity.pdbx_description
1 polymer ?
#
loop_
_entity_poly.entity_id
_entity_poly.type
_entity_poly.pdbx_seq_one_letter_code
_entity_poly.pdbx_strand_id
1 'polypeptide(L)'
;MKKTLLVALFATIGLTACSEAEKPEATVAGAANPASVFCEEQGGEVVIKDENGGQVGYCKLSDGRLIEEWTFMNESKEDKAEPVANMANPASVFCEEQGGKVIIKDGENGQVGYCQLADGTEVEEWEYFRQHNTEEEQTAESTIGMANPASVFCEEQGGKTITKDGADGQYSVCQLADGTEVEEWEYFRQHNQEAAEGELIGMANPSAVFCEEQGGQYFLNDEGEIKAGSCKLTDGKVVEAWEYYRANHKE
;
A
#
# COMPACT_ATOMS: atom_id res chain seq x y z
N MET A 1 37.50 72.57 26.07
CA MET A 1 36.34 72.77 26.97
C MET A 1 35.09 72.96 26.13
N LYS A 2 34.18 71.98 26.11
CA LYS A 2 32.71 72.12 26.01
C LYS A 2 32.07 70.73 25.97
N LYS A 3 31.67 70.28 27.17
CA LYS A 3 30.49 69.43 27.41
C LYS A 3 29.28 70.29 26.95
N THR A 4 28.17 69.82 26.40
CA THR A 4 27.18 68.79 26.80
C THR A 4 26.10 68.91 25.68
N LEU A 5 25.36 67.89 25.23
CA LEU A 5 24.10 67.48 25.86
C LEU A 5 23.52 66.28 25.08
N LEU A 6 23.02 65.31 25.84
CA LEU A 6 22.25 64.14 25.40
C LEU A 6 20.92 64.51 24.74
N VAL A 7 20.50 63.71 23.75
CA VAL A 7 19.10 63.30 23.58
C VAL A 7 19.10 61.81 23.27
N ALA A 8 18.66 61.00 24.23
CA ALA A 8 18.37 59.58 24.06
C ALA A 8 16.85 59.45 23.83
N LEU A 9 16.45 58.85 22.71
CA LEU A 9 15.08 58.37 22.49
C LEU A 9 15.14 56.86 22.30
N PHE A 10 14.41 56.16 23.17
CA PHE A 10 14.39 54.72 23.34
C PHE A 10 13.85 53.99 22.09
N ALA A 11 14.61 53.02 21.58
CA ALA A 11 14.12 52.00 20.66
C ALA A 11 13.85 50.72 21.47
N THR A 12 12.58 50.44 21.76
CA THR A 12 12.14 49.19 22.38
C THR A 12 12.04 48.11 21.30
N ILE A 13 12.92 47.11 21.36
CA ILE A 13 12.83 45.87 20.57
C ILE A 13 11.91 44.92 21.35
N GLY A 14 10.71 44.67 20.83
CA GLY A 14 9.79 43.66 21.35
C GLY A 14 10.27 42.26 20.93
N LEU A 15 10.50 41.39 21.91
CA LEU A 15 10.81 39.98 21.71
C LEU A 15 9.55 39.19 21.32
N THR A 16 9.79 38.23 20.45
CA THR A 16 8.92 37.24 19.82
C THR A 16 8.18 36.33 20.80
N ALA A 17 6.89 36.08 20.53
CA ALA A 17 6.16 34.92 21.02
C ALA A 17 5.20 34.43 19.91
N CYS A 18 5.64 33.44 19.13
CA CYS A 18 4.73 32.63 18.33
C CYS A 18 4.35 31.41 19.19
N SER A 19 3.05 31.27 19.45
CA SER A 19 2.47 30.04 19.97
C SER A 19 2.56 28.96 18.89
N GLU A 20 3.31 27.90 19.16
CA GLU A 20 3.18 26.65 18.42
C GLU A 20 1.90 25.95 18.91
N ALA A 21 0.97 25.67 17.99
CA ALA A 21 -0.19 24.85 18.29
C ALA A 21 0.23 23.37 18.20
N GLU A 22 0.07 22.63 19.30
CA GLU A 22 0.29 21.18 19.33
C GLU A 22 -0.72 20.49 18.40
N LYS A 23 -0.22 19.85 17.33
CA LYS A 23 -1.01 19.03 16.40
C LYS A 23 -1.13 17.61 16.98
N PRO A 24 -2.33 17.01 17.03
CA PRO A 24 -2.50 15.68 17.61
C PRO A 24 -1.89 14.61 16.70
N GLU A 25 -1.08 13.72 17.28
CA GLU A 25 -0.51 12.55 16.63
C GLU A 25 -1.63 11.61 16.15
N ALA A 26 -1.69 11.37 14.84
CA ALA A 26 -2.51 10.31 14.27
C ALA A 26 -1.70 9.00 14.34
N THR A 27 -2.13 8.10 15.22
CA THR A 27 -1.66 6.72 15.31
C THR A 27 -2.22 5.94 14.12
N VAL A 28 -1.35 5.58 13.17
CA VAL A 28 -1.69 4.64 12.09
C VAL A 28 -0.80 3.42 12.23
N ALA A 29 -1.34 2.36 12.81
CA ALA A 29 -0.77 1.03 12.69
C ALA A 29 -0.93 0.58 11.23
N GLY A 30 0.17 0.50 10.47
CA GLY A 30 0.16 -0.01 9.10
C GLY A 30 -0.15 -1.50 9.09
N ALA A 31 -1.11 -1.93 8.26
CA ALA A 31 -1.41 -3.34 8.06
C ALA A 31 -0.18 -4.08 7.51
N ALA A 32 0.15 -5.25 8.08
CA ALA A 32 1.25 -6.08 7.59
C ALA A 32 0.96 -6.60 6.17
N ASN A 33 2.02 -6.82 5.38
CA ASN A 33 1.90 -7.42 4.05
C ASN A 33 1.30 -8.84 4.18
N PRO A 34 0.12 -9.12 3.60
CA PRO A 34 -0.52 -10.42 3.69
C PRO A 34 0.33 -11.58 3.19
N ALA A 35 1.15 -11.37 2.14
CA ALA A 35 2.01 -12.40 1.59
C ALA A 35 3.19 -12.75 2.52
N SER A 36 3.72 -11.74 3.23
CA SER A 36 4.75 -11.93 4.25
C SER A 36 4.21 -12.63 5.49
N VAL A 37 3.04 -12.21 5.97
CA VAL A 37 2.33 -12.92 7.06
C VAL A 37 2.07 -14.36 6.67
N PHE A 38 1.60 -14.60 5.45
CA PHE A 38 1.38 -15.96 4.95
C PHE A 38 2.68 -16.78 4.92
N CYS A 39 3.79 -16.22 4.46
CA CYS A 39 5.10 -16.88 4.47
C CYS A 39 5.49 -17.33 5.89
N GLU A 40 5.37 -16.43 6.87
CA GLU A 40 5.69 -16.72 8.28
C GLU A 40 4.74 -17.78 8.88
N GLU A 41 3.45 -17.72 8.57
CA GLU A 41 2.46 -18.72 8.99
C GLU A 41 2.75 -20.13 8.43
N GLN A 42 3.30 -20.22 7.22
CA GLN A 42 3.77 -21.50 6.64
C GLN A 42 5.14 -21.93 7.19
N GLY A 43 5.72 -21.19 8.15
CA GLY A 43 7.03 -21.46 8.74
C GLY A 43 8.20 -21.11 7.84
N GLY A 44 7.98 -20.24 6.86
CA GLY A 44 9.01 -19.67 5.99
C GLY A 44 9.67 -18.42 6.60
N GLU A 45 10.84 -18.08 6.06
CA GLU A 45 11.59 -16.85 6.36
C GLU A 45 11.40 -15.85 5.22
N VAL A 46 10.91 -14.65 5.53
CA VAL A 46 10.79 -13.56 4.56
C VAL A 46 12.17 -12.99 4.20
N VAL A 47 12.45 -12.89 2.91
CA VAL A 47 13.70 -12.41 2.34
C VAL A 47 13.38 -11.32 1.32
N ILE A 48 13.78 -10.08 1.61
CA ILE A 48 13.65 -8.97 0.65
C ILE A 48 14.89 -8.90 -0.24
N LYS A 49 14.69 -8.69 -1.54
CA LYS A 49 15.75 -8.47 -2.51
C LYS A 49 15.49 -7.22 -3.33
N ASP A 50 16.55 -6.48 -3.61
CA ASP A 50 16.49 -5.37 -4.58
C ASP A 50 16.60 -5.92 -6.00
N GLU A 51 15.63 -5.60 -6.84
CA GLU A 51 15.58 -5.95 -8.26
C GLU A 51 15.39 -4.71 -9.13
N ASN A 52 15.55 -4.86 -10.45
CA ASN A 52 15.25 -3.80 -11.41
C ASN A 52 13.74 -3.52 -11.41
N GLY A 53 13.30 -2.61 -10.55
CA GLY A 53 11.89 -2.29 -10.34
C GLY A 53 11.52 -2.01 -8.88
N GLY A 54 12.41 -2.30 -7.92
CA GLY A 54 12.19 -2.05 -6.50
C GLY A 54 12.53 -3.24 -5.63
N GLN A 55 11.95 -3.27 -4.43
CA GLN A 55 12.12 -4.38 -3.49
C GLN A 55 11.09 -5.47 -3.77
N VAL A 56 11.57 -6.70 -3.94
CA VAL A 56 10.77 -7.91 -4.15
C VAL A 56 10.90 -8.80 -2.92
N GLY A 57 9.78 -9.28 -2.40
CA GLY A 57 9.74 -10.19 -1.25
C GLY A 57 9.73 -11.65 -1.68
N TYR A 58 10.56 -12.46 -1.03
CA TYR A 58 10.65 -13.91 -1.23
C TYR A 58 10.40 -14.66 0.07
N CYS A 59 9.69 -15.78 -0.01
CA CYS A 59 9.57 -16.74 1.07
C CYS A 59 10.61 -17.85 0.93
N LYS A 60 11.46 -18.00 1.95
CA LYS A 60 12.41 -19.10 2.08
C LYS A 60 11.81 -20.19 2.95
N LEU A 61 11.47 -21.32 2.34
CA LEU A 61 10.82 -22.45 2.98
C LEU A 61 11.82 -23.35 3.71
N SER A 62 11.32 -24.17 4.63
CA SER A 62 12.13 -25.12 5.42
C SER A 62 12.81 -26.22 4.59
N ASP A 63 12.29 -26.50 3.39
CA ASP A 63 12.90 -27.39 2.39
C ASP A 63 14.02 -26.71 1.57
N GLY A 64 14.30 -25.43 1.85
CA GLY A 64 15.32 -24.63 1.19
C GLY A 64 14.87 -23.97 -0.11
N ARG A 65 13.61 -24.17 -0.55
CA ARG A 65 13.07 -23.42 -1.69
C ARG A 65 12.98 -21.93 -1.36
N LEU A 66 13.27 -21.13 -2.37
CA LEU A 66 13.06 -19.69 -2.35
C LEU A 66 12.05 -19.34 -3.46
N ILE A 67 10.89 -18.84 -3.07
CA ILE A 67 9.76 -18.54 -3.94
C ILE A 67 9.27 -17.12 -3.65
N GLU A 68 8.83 -16.36 -4.64
CA GLU A 68 8.30 -15.00 -4.43
C GLU A 68 7.01 -15.06 -3.57
N GLU A 69 6.84 -14.13 -2.62
CA GLU A 69 5.82 -14.24 -1.55
C GLU A 69 4.38 -14.25 -2.08
N TRP A 70 4.06 -13.40 -3.05
CA TRP A 70 2.72 -13.35 -3.65
C TRP A 70 2.43 -14.62 -4.46
N THR A 71 3.42 -15.11 -5.20
CA THR A 71 3.38 -16.38 -5.93
C THR A 71 3.10 -17.54 -4.99
N PHE A 72 3.85 -17.63 -3.89
CA PHE A 72 3.66 -18.69 -2.89
C PHE A 72 2.27 -18.64 -2.24
N MET A 73 1.79 -17.45 -1.88
CA MET A 73 0.45 -17.28 -1.31
C MET A 73 -0.64 -17.67 -2.31
N ASN A 74 -0.49 -17.33 -3.59
CA ASN A 74 -1.49 -17.64 -4.61
C ASN A 74 -1.53 -19.13 -4.93
N GLU A 75 -0.38 -19.77 -5.15
CA GLU A 75 -0.30 -21.23 -5.39
C GLU A 75 -0.85 -22.03 -4.19
N SER A 76 -0.56 -21.59 -2.97
CA SER A 76 -1.04 -22.28 -1.76
C SER A 76 -2.55 -22.12 -1.51
N LYS A 77 -3.18 -21.08 -2.08
CA LYS A 77 -4.64 -20.90 -2.05
C LYS A 77 -5.34 -21.85 -3.01
N GLU A 78 -4.71 -22.25 -4.11
CA GLU A 78 -5.27 -23.24 -5.04
C GLU A 78 -5.34 -24.65 -4.42
N ASP A 79 -4.48 -24.96 -3.44
CA ASP A 79 -4.49 -26.23 -2.70
C ASP A 79 -5.45 -26.27 -1.50
N LYS A 80 -6.10 -25.16 -1.14
CA LYS A 80 -7.10 -25.07 -0.06
C LYS A 80 -8.26 -24.12 -0.38
N ALA A 81 -8.98 -24.41 -1.46
CA ALA A 81 -10.33 -23.86 -1.64
C ALA A 81 -11.32 -24.55 -0.68
N GLU A 82 -11.25 -24.23 0.62
CA GLU A 82 -12.41 -24.43 1.50
C GLU A 82 -13.51 -23.45 1.04
N PRO A 83 -14.78 -23.87 0.96
CA PRO A 83 -15.84 -23.06 0.41
C PRO A 83 -16.04 -21.81 1.29
N VAL A 84 -15.79 -20.64 0.72
CA VAL A 84 -16.04 -19.35 1.36
C VAL A 84 -17.55 -19.15 1.51
N ALA A 85 -18.14 -19.72 2.56
CA ALA A 85 -19.59 -19.83 2.75
C ALA A 85 -20.33 -18.50 3.03
N ASN A 86 -19.64 -17.35 2.94
CA ASN A 86 -20.19 -16.03 3.28
C ASN A 86 -20.07 -14.97 2.17
N MET A 87 -19.50 -15.31 1.01
CA MET A 87 -19.54 -14.43 -0.17
C MET A 87 -20.55 -15.01 -1.16
N ALA A 88 -21.67 -14.32 -1.34
CA ALA A 88 -22.66 -14.74 -2.34
C ALA A 88 -22.01 -14.71 -3.73
N ASN A 89 -22.30 -15.71 -4.56
CA ASN A 89 -21.82 -15.75 -5.92
C ASN A 89 -22.44 -14.57 -6.72
N PRO A 90 -21.64 -13.64 -7.25
CA PRO A 90 -22.15 -12.48 -7.98
C PRO A 90 -23.06 -12.84 -9.16
N ALA A 91 -22.76 -13.91 -9.88
CA ALA A 91 -23.60 -14.36 -11.00
C ALA A 91 -24.94 -14.94 -10.51
N SER A 92 -24.93 -15.64 -9.38
CA SER A 92 -26.15 -16.15 -8.74
C SER A 92 -27.04 -15.02 -8.22
N VAL A 93 -26.45 -14.02 -7.55
CA VAL A 93 -27.16 -12.82 -7.10
C VAL A 93 -27.76 -12.09 -8.29
N PHE A 94 -26.96 -11.84 -9.33
CA PHE A 94 -27.43 -11.18 -10.54
C PHE A 94 -28.58 -11.96 -11.20
N CYS A 95 -28.50 -13.29 -11.26
CA CYS A 95 -29.60 -14.11 -11.76
C CYS A 95 -30.91 -13.89 -10.98
N GLU A 96 -30.84 -13.88 -9.65
CA GLU A 96 -32.00 -13.65 -8.79
C GLU A 96 -32.55 -12.22 -8.94
N GLU A 97 -31.67 -11.22 -9.07
CA GLU A 97 -32.04 -9.81 -9.30
C GLU A 97 -32.75 -9.60 -10.65
N GLN A 98 -32.35 -10.33 -11.69
CA GLN A 98 -33.05 -10.36 -12.98
C GLN A 98 -34.37 -11.18 -12.93
N GLY A 99 -34.77 -11.65 -11.74
CA GLY A 99 -35.98 -12.44 -11.53
C GLY A 99 -35.87 -13.90 -11.97
N GLY A 100 -34.65 -14.36 -12.23
CA GLY A 100 -34.34 -15.74 -12.55
C GLY A 100 -34.21 -16.63 -11.31
N LYS A 101 -34.06 -17.94 -11.55
CA LYS A 101 -33.78 -18.94 -10.52
C LYS A 101 -32.45 -19.61 -10.81
N VAL A 102 -31.58 -19.66 -9.80
CA VAL A 102 -30.31 -20.38 -9.89
C VAL A 102 -30.55 -21.89 -9.79
N ILE A 103 -29.99 -22.64 -10.73
CA ILE A 103 -30.03 -24.10 -10.81
C ILE A 103 -28.60 -24.62 -10.88
N ILE A 104 -28.21 -25.45 -9.93
CA ILE A 104 -26.91 -26.11 -9.94
C ILE A 104 -27.02 -27.47 -10.65
N LYS A 105 -26.11 -27.74 -11.58
CA LYS A 105 -26.00 -29.02 -12.29
C LYS A 105 -24.60 -29.60 -12.12
N ASP A 106 -24.50 -30.92 -11.95
CA ASP A 106 -23.22 -31.61 -11.93
C ASP A 106 -22.68 -31.77 -13.36
N GLY A 107 -21.41 -31.41 -13.56
CA GLY A 107 -20.66 -31.57 -14.82
C GLY A 107 -19.35 -32.33 -14.63
N GLU A 108 -18.63 -32.58 -15.73
CA GLU A 108 -17.35 -33.31 -15.70
C GLU A 108 -16.27 -32.62 -14.84
N ASN A 109 -16.35 -31.30 -14.69
CA ASN A 109 -15.39 -30.48 -13.93
C ASN A 109 -15.97 -29.91 -12.63
N GLY A 110 -17.01 -30.54 -12.08
CA GLY A 110 -17.69 -30.07 -10.86
C GLY A 110 -19.05 -29.44 -11.13
N GLN A 111 -19.53 -28.63 -10.20
CA GLN A 111 -20.86 -28.03 -10.26
C GLN A 111 -20.87 -26.76 -11.13
N VAL A 112 -21.89 -26.65 -11.98
CA VAL A 112 -22.11 -25.49 -12.86
C VAL A 112 -23.45 -24.87 -12.54
N GLY A 113 -23.48 -23.55 -12.35
CA GLY A 113 -24.69 -22.78 -12.13
C GLY A 113 -25.36 -22.34 -13.42
N TYR A 114 -26.68 -22.43 -13.46
CA TYR A 114 -27.52 -21.97 -14.56
C TYR A 114 -28.54 -20.99 -14.03
N CYS A 115 -28.76 -19.91 -14.76
CA CYS A 115 -29.88 -19.01 -14.54
C CYS A 115 -31.08 -19.46 -15.39
N GLN A 116 -32.18 -19.82 -14.74
CA GLN A 116 -33.46 -20.06 -15.39
C GLN A 116 -34.30 -18.79 -15.35
N LEU A 117 -34.51 -18.19 -16.53
CA LEU A 117 -35.29 -16.96 -16.71
C LEU A 117 -36.80 -17.23 -16.66
N ALA A 118 -37.61 -16.17 -16.55
CA ALA A 118 -39.07 -16.27 -16.42
C ALA A 118 -39.77 -16.89 -17.63
N ASP A 119 -39.15 -16.82 -18.82
CA ASP A 119 -39.63 -17.47 -20.04
C ASP A 119 -39.26 -18.96 -20.13
N GLY A 120 -38.54 -19.48 -19.13
CA GLY A 120 -38.05 -20.85 -19.05
C GLY A 120 -36.70 -21.06 -19.75
N THR A 121 -36.09 -20.02 -20.30
CA THR A 121 -34.75 -20.10 -20.90
C THR A 121 -33.71 -20.38 -19.82
N GLU A 122 -32.84 -21.35 -20.06
CA GLU A 122 -31.71 -21.67 -19.19
C GLU A 122 -30.40 -21.23 -19.86
N VAL A 123 -29.66 -20.37 -19.18
CA VAL A 123 -28.35 -19.86 -19.60
C VAL A 123 -27.35 -20.09 -18.46
N GLU A 124 -26.07 -20.33 -18.78
CA GLU A 124 -25.04 -20.46 -17.73
C GLU A 124 -24.89 -19.12 -16.99
N GLU A 125 -24.84 -19.15 -15.66
CA GLU A 125 -25.03 -17.93 -14.86
C GLU A 125 -23.91 -16.89 -15.06
N TRP A 126 -22.66 -17.33 -15.27
CA TRP A 126 -21.54 -16.42 -15.51
C TRP A 126 -21.54 -15.83 -16.93
N GLU A 127 -21.95 -16.62 -17.93
CA GLU A 127 -22.20 -16.15 -19.28
C GLU A 127 -23.29 -15.06 -19.28
N TYR A 128 -24.39 -15.32 -18.58
CA TYR A 128 -25.47 -14.35 -18.44
C TYR A 128 -25.00 -13.06 -17.74
N PHE A 129 -24.32 -13.20 -16.60
CA PHE A 129 -23.73 -12.10 -15.86
C PHE A 129 -22.82 -11.26 -16.76
N ARG A 130 -21.82 -11.85 -17.42
CA ARG A 130 -20.88 -11.09 -18.27
C ARG A 130 -21.52 -10.38 -19.47
N GLN A 131 -22.59 -10.96 -20.04
CA GLN A 131 -23.27 -10.36 -21.19
C GLN A 131 -24.16 -9.18 -20.82
N HIS A 132 -24.73 -9.19 -19.60
CA HIS A 132 -25.79 -8.24 -19.22
C HIS A 132 -25.36 -7.30 -18.09
N ASN A 133 -24.32 -7.62 -17.32
CA ASN A 133 -23.70 -6.73 -16.36
C ASN A 133 -22.66 -5.85 -17.08
N THR A 134 -23.12 -4.88 -17.87
CA THR A 134 -22.28 -3.87 -18.53
C THR A 134 -22.02 -2.66 -17.64
N GLU A 135 -20.81 -2.12 -17.71
CA GLU A 135 -20.22 -1.08 -16.84
C GLU A 135 -20.98 0.27 -16.74
N GLU A 136 -22.00 0.52 -17.57
CA GLU A 136 -22.75 1.78 -17.54
C GLU A 136 -23.66 1.93 -16.29
N GLU A 137 -23.94 0.85 -15.56
CA GLU A 137 -24.82 0.86 -14.37
C GLU A 137 -24.08 0.66 -13.03
N GLN A 138 -22.74 0.62 -13.02
CA GLN A 138 -21.91 0.41 -11.81
C GLN A 138 -21.36 1.69 -11.17
N THR A 139 -21.93 2.87 -11.44
CA THR A 139 -21.40 4.14 -10.89
C THR A 139 -21.89 4.49 -9.48
N ALA A 140 -22.65 3.64 -8.78
CA ALA A 140 -23.25 4.05 -7.51
C ALA A 140 -22.73 3.37 -6.23
N GLU A 141 -22.36 2.08 -6.19
CA GLU A 141 -22.12 1.44 -4.87
C GLU A 141 -20.97 0.41 -4.77
N SER A 142 -19.96 0.49 -5.63
CA SER A 142 -18.66 -0.16 -5.35
C SER A 142 -17.68 0.88 -4.79
N THR A 143 -17.80 1.20 -3.50
CA THR A 143 -16.66 1.78 -2.76
C THR A 143 -15.67 0.66 -2.42
N ILE A 144 -15.01 0.13 -3.44
CA ILE A 144 -13.80 -0.68 -3.27
C ILE A 144 -12.61 0.28 -3.45
N GLY A 145 -11.97 0.62 -2.34
CA GLY A 145 -10.69 1.31 -2.30
C GLY A 145 -10.78 2.82 -2.07
N MET A 146 -9.82 3.34 -1.30
CA MET A 146 -9.53 4.77 -1.28
C MET A 146 -9.21 5.20 -2.71
N ALA A 147 -9.91 6.21 -3.22
CA ALA A 147 -9.70 6.68 -4.59
C ALA A 147 -8.22 7.04 -4.81
N ASN A 148 -7.68 6.69 -5.98
CA ASN A 148 -6.29 7.00 -6.33
C ASN A 148 -6.06 8.52 -6.19
N PRO A 149 -5.20 8.99 -5.27
CA PRO A 149 -4.97 10.41 -5.05
C PRO A 149 -4.55 11.17 -6.30
N ALA A 150 -3.77 10.53 -7.19
CA ALA A 150 -3.35 11.14 -8.45
C ALA A 150 -4.51 11.29 -9.44
N SER A 151 -5.40 10.30 -9.51
CA SER A 151 -6.60 10.37 -10.36
C SER A 151 -7.62 11.38 -9.82
N VAL A 152 -7.85 11.40 -8.50
CA VAL A 152 -8.69 12.42 -7.85
C VAL A 152 -8.13 13.82 -8.13
N PHE A 153 -6.81 14.00 -7.96
CA PHE A 153 -6.17 15.27 -8.27
C PHE A 153 -6.31 15.64 -9.75
N CYS A 154 -6.15 14.69 -10.68
CA CYS A 154 -6.38 14.94 -12.10
C CYS A 154 -7.79 15.47 -12.37
N GLU A 155 -8.81 14.84 -11.79
CA GLU A 155 -10.21 15.26 -11.91
C GLU A 155 -10.46 16.62 -11.27
N GLU A 156 -9.86 16.91 -10.10
CA GLU A 156 -9.93 18.22 -9.43
C GLU A 156 -9.30 19.34 -10.27
N GLN A 157 -8.24 19.04 -11.04
CA GLN A 157 -7.65 19.97 -12.01
C GLN A 157 -8.47 20.08 -13.31
N GLY A 158 -9.63 19.41 -13.39
CA GLY A 158 -10.50 19.40 -14.56
C GLY A 158 -10.01 18.52 -15.71
N GLY A 159 -9.05 17.63 -15.41
CA GLY A 159 -8.55 16.62 -16.34
C GLY A 159 -9.37 15.33 -16.30
N LYS A 160 -8.96 14.36 -17.11
CA LYS A 160 -9.51 13.00 -17.15
C LYS A 160 -8.38 11.99 -17.04
N THR A 161 -8.48 11.04 -16.12
CA THR A 161 -7.56 9.90 -16.07
C THR A 161 -7.83 8.94 -17.24
N ILE A 162 -6.76 8.55 -17.93
CA ILE A 162 -6.78 7.59 -19.04
C ILE A 162 -5.75 6.50 -18.75
N THR A 163 -6.19 5.25 -18.68
CA THR A 163 -5.32 4.08 -18.56
C THR A 163 -4.73 3.71 -19.92
N LYS A 164 -3.45 3.35 -19.94
CA LYS A 164 -2.68 2.98 -21.11
C LYS A 164 -1.85 1.74 -20.83
N ASP A 165 -1.66 0.91 -21.85
CA ASP A 165 -0.77 -0.25 -21.77
C ASP A 165 0.68 0.17 -22.08
N GLY A 166 1.61 -0.19 -21.20
CA GLY A 166 3.05 0.00 -21.35
C GLY A 166 3.81 -1.33 -21.40
N ALA A 167 5.12 -1.24 -21.58
CA ALA A 167 6.00 -2.42 -21.59
C ALA A 167 6.04 -3.14 -20.22
N ASP A 168 5.83 -2.39 -19.14
CA ASP A 168 5.91 -2.85 -17.74
C ASP A 168 4.53 -3.02 -17.10
N GLY A 169 3.46 -3.03 -17.90
CA GLY A 169 2.07 -3.10 -17.44
C GLY A 169 1.28 -1.83 -17.71
N GLN A 170 0.10 -1.74 -17.10
CA GLN A 170 -0.78 -0.58 -17.28
C GLN A 170 -0.31 0.61 -16.44
N TYR A 171 -0.38 1.80 -17.04
CA TYR A 171 -0.11 3.08 -16.39
C TYR A 171 -1.21 4.08 -16.73
N SER A 172 -1.35 5.13 -15.94
CA SER A 172 -2.40 6.12 -16.13
C SER A 172 -1.82 7.50 -16.44
N VAL A 173 -2.49 8.25 -17.29
CA VAL A 173 -2.16 9.65 -17.62
C VAL A 173 -3.33 10.55 -17.30
N CYS A 174 -3.05 11.78 -16.87
CA CYS A 174 -4.03 12.84 -16.78
C CYS A 174 -4.10 13.60 -18.11
N GLN A 175 -5.24 13.53 -18.78
CA GLN A 175 -5.53 14.35 -19.96
C GLN A 175 -6.16 15.67 -19.50
N LEU A 176 -5.45 16.77 -19.70
CA LEU A 176 -5.89 18.12 -19.36
C LEU A 176 -6.90 18.66 -20.38
N ALA A 177 -7.57 19.77 -20.04
CA ALA A 177 -8.61 20.37 -20.88
C ALA A 177 -8.12 20.84 -22.28
N ASP A 178 -6.82 21.10 -22.43
CA ASP A 178 -6.21 21.45 -23.71
C ASP A 178 -5.79 20.22 -24.54
N GLY A 179 -6.07 19.01 -24.04
CA GLY A 179 -5.71 17.73 -24.65
C GLY A 179 -4.28 17.26 -24.33
N THR A 180 -3.52 18.03 -23.55
CA THR A 180 -2.20 17.63 -23.08
C THR A 180 -2.31 16.43 -22.15
N GLU A 181 -1.46 15.42 -22.36
CA GLU A 181 -1.38 14.24 -21.50
C GLU A 181 -0.11 14.30 -20.66
N VAL A 182 -0.26 14.20 -19.34
CA VAL A 182 0.83 14.13 -18.37
C VAL A 182 0.71 12.87 -17.53
N GLU A 183 1.81 12.29 -17.07
CA GLU A 183 1.75 11.14 -16.16
C GLU A 183 1.12 11.59 -14.83
N GLU A 184 0.07 10.89 -14.37
CA GLU A 184 -0.82 11.43 -13.33
C GLU A 184 -0.13 11.53 -11.96
N TRP A 185 0.79 10.62 -11.63
CA TRP A 185 1.50 10.64 -10.36
C TRP A 185 2.59 11.70 -10.32
N GLU A 186 3.30 11.91 -11.42
CA GLU A 186 4.25 13.01 -11.58
C GLU A 186 3.53 14.34 -11.48
N TYR A 187 2.39 14.48 -12.13
CA TYR A 187 1.57 15.68 -12.06
C TYR A 187 1.08 15.96 -10.63
N PHE A 188 0.59 14.93 -9.94
CA PHE A 188 0.18 15.00 -8.55
C PHE A 188 1.32 15.43 -7.61
N ARG A 189 2.50 14.80 -7.74
CA ARG A 189 3.67 15.11 -6.92
C ARG A 189 4.19 16.53 -7.16
N GLN A 190 4.25 17.00 -8.41
CA GLN A 190 4.73 18.35 -8.72
C GLN A 190 3.85 19.46 -8.09
N HIS A 191 2.56 19.18 -7.92
CA HIS A 191 1.60 20.18 -7.45
C HIS A 191 1.20 20.02 -5.97
N ASN A 192 1.63 18.94 -5.32
CA ASN A 192 1.48 18.75 -3.88
C ASN A 192 2.88 18.82 -3.24
N GLN A 193 3.20 19.96 -2.61
CA GLN A 193 4.52 20.22 -2.04
C GLN A 193 4.88 19.27 -0.87
N GLU A 194 3.87 18.73 -0.17
CA GLU A 194 4.02 17.65 0.82
C GLU A 194 4.31 16.27 0.18
N ALA A 195 4.03 16.09 -1.12
CA ALA A 195 4.38 14.91 -1.91
C ALA A 195 5.67 15.10 -2.75
N ALA A 196 6.06 16.37 -3.01
CA ALA A 196 7.27 16.73 -3.75
C ALA A 196 8.55 16.69 -2.89
N GLU A 197 8.44 17.01 -1.60
CA GLU A 197 9.59 17.07 -0.66
C GLU A 197 9.67 15.84 0.26
N GLY A 198 9.16 14.70 -0.18
CA GLY A 198 9.42 13.42 0.48
C GLY A 198 10.87 12.98 0.32
N GLU A 199 11.79 13.62 1.03
CA GLU A 199 13.00 12.92 1.50
C GLU A 199 12.50 11.69 2.24
N LEU A 200 12.78 10.52 1.67
CA LEU A 200 12.40 9.18 2.11
C LEU A 200 12.03 9.09 3.60
N ILE A 201 10.78 9.40 3.97
CA ILE A 201 10.17 8.84 5.17
C ILE A 201 9.71 7.44 4.77
N GLY A 202 10.70 6.58 4.54
CA GLY A 202 10.49 5.14 4.65
C GLY A 202 10.06 4.83 6.09
N MET A 203 9.35 3.72 6.27
CA MET A 203 9.06 3.19 7.61
C MET A 203 10.35 3.21 8.44
N ALA A 204 10.34 3.91 9.57
CA ALA A 204 11.51 3.99 10.42
C ALA A 204 11.96 2.58 10.78
N ASN A 205 13.23 2.24 10.53
CA ASN A 205 13.76 0.91 10.81
C ASN A 205 13.57 0.60 12.30
N PRO A 206 12.76 -0.42 12.67
CA PRO A 206 12.46 -0.73 14.08
C PRO A 206 13.71 -0.96 14.93
N SER A 207 14.76 -1.55 14.36
CA SER A 207 16.03 -1.75 15.07
C SER A 207 16.82 -0.46 15.30
N ALA A 208 16.71 0.51 14.39
CA ALA A 208 17.33 1.82 14.54
C ALA A 208 16.59 2.65 15.59
N VAL A 209 15.25 2.69 15.50
CA VAL A 209 14.39 3.35 16.49
C VAL A 209 14.62 2.76 17.87
N PHE A 210 14.59 1.43 17.99
CA PHE A 210 14.85 0.78 19.27
C PHE A 210 16.26 1.06 19.80
N CYS A 211 17.28 1.08 18.94
CA CYS A 211 18.64 1.47 19.36
C CYS A 211 18.66 2.87 19.99
N GLU A 212 18.03 3.84 19.33
CA GLU A 212 17.96 5.23 19.79
C GLU A 212 17.11 5.40 21.06
N GLU A 213 16.00 4.67 21.17
CA GLU A 213 15.16 4.62 22.38
C GLU A 213 15.92 4.06 23.59
N GLN A 214 16.81 3.08 23.37
CA GLN A 214 17.71 2.58 24.42
C GLN A 214 18.90 3.52 24.71
N GLY A 215 18.92 4.71 24.10
CA GLY A 215 19.97 5.72 24.24
C GLY A 215 21.26 5.43 23.45
N GLY A 216 21.20 4.46 22.53
CA GLY A 216 22.31 4.07 21.66
C GLY A 216 22.44 4.96 20.42
N GLN A 217 23.56 4.81 19.72
CA GLN A 217 23.79 5.43 18.41
C GLN A 217 23.73 4.38 17.31
N TYR A 218 22.76 4.49 16.40
CA TYR A 218 22.64 3.62 15.25
C TYR A 218 23.58 4.05 14.11
N PHE A 219 24.16 3.10 13.41
CA PHE A 219 24.95 3.36 12.19
C PHE A 219 24.91 2.17 11.24
N LEU A 220 25.03 2.44 9.95
CA LEU A 220 25.14 1.42 8.90
C LEU A 220 26.60 1.00 8.74
N ASN A 221 26.84 -0.30 8.63
CA ASN A 221 28.16 -0.83 8.34
C ASN A 221 28.46 -0.67 6.83
N ASP A 222 29.67 -0.23 6.49
CA ASP A 222 30.10 -0.02 5.10
C ASP A 222 30.73 -1.28 4.45
N GLU A 223 30.67 -2.42 5.14
CA GLU A 223 31.24 -3.69 4.68
C GLU A 223 30.16 -4.57 4.02
N GLY A 224 30.28 -4.80 2.71
CA GLY A 224 29.41 -5.69 1.94
C GLY A 224 28.44 -4.97 1.00
N GLU A 225 27.83 -5.73 0.07
CA GLU A 225 26.77 -5.25 -0.83
C GLU A 225 25.46 -4.95 -0.07
N ILE A 226 25.29 -5.52 1.14
CA ILE A 226 24.16 -5.31 2.04
C ILE A 226 24.66 -4.60 3.30
N LYS A 227 24.17 -3.39 3.56
CA LYS A 227 24.53 -2.61 4.76
C LYS A 227 23.74 -3.07 5.98
N ALA A 228 24.33 -3.92 6.82
CA ALA A 228 23.76 -4.27 8.12
C ALA A 228 23.81 -3.07 9.10
N GLY A 229 22.80 -2.96 9.97
CA GLY A 229 22.71 -1.92 10.99
C GLY A 229 23.38 -2.34 12.30
N SER A 230 24.19 -1.45 12.87
CA SER A 230 24.81 -1.64 14.18
C SER A 230 24.27 -0.62 15.18
N CYS A 231 24.10 -1.06 16.43
CA CYS A 231 23.77 -0.19 17.55
C CYS A 231 24.97 -0.08 18.49
N LYS A 232 25.45 1.15 18.71
CA LYS A 232 26.41 1.45 19.77
C LYS A 232 25.67 1.83 21.04
N LEU A 233 25.69 0.95 22.04
CA LEU A 233 25.06 1.15 23.33
C LEU A 233 25.77 2.24 24.16
N THR A 234 25.11 2.72 25.20
CA THR A 234 25.63 3.76 26.10
C THR A 234 26.88 3.35 26.88
N ASP A 235 27.11 2.04 27.05
CA ASP A 235 28.33 1.47 27.63
C ASP A 235 29.51 1.37 26.61
N GLY A 236 29.27 1.79 25.37
CA GLY A 236 30.23 1.77 24.28
C GLY A 236 30.30 0.46 23.51
N LYS A 237 29.53 -0.57 23.90
CA LYS A 237 29.45 -1.85 23.17
C LYS A 237 28.72 -1.67 21.85
N VAL A 238 29.23 -2.30 20.80
CA VAL A 238 28.56 -2.39 19.49
C VAL A 238 27.90 -3.76 19.37
N VAL A 239 26.62 -3.77 19.01
CA VAL A 239 25.81 -4.97 18.75
C VAL A 239 25.11 -4.84 17.41
N GLU A 240 24.76 -5.96 16.79
CA GLU A 240 23.91 -5.94 15.59
C GLU A 240 22.50 -5.48 15.99
N ALA A 241 21.97 -4.48 15.29
CA ALA A 241 20.79 -3.75 15.73
C ALA A 241 19.54 -4.64 15.72
N TRP A 242 19.39 -5.52 14.73
CA TRP A 242 18.23 -6.40 14.62
C TRP A 242 18.24 -7.55 15.63
N GLU A 243 19.40 -8.14 15.91
CA GLU A 243 19.58 -9.12 16.98
C GLU A 243 19.24 -8.49 18.33
N TYR A 244 19.71 -7.26 18.56
CA TYR A 244 19.41 -6.54 19.79
C TYR A 244 17.91 -6.25 19.92
N TYR A 245 17.26 -5.77 18.85
CA TYR A 245 15.82 -5.56 18.80
C TYR A 245 15.05 -6.86 19.11
N ARG A 246 15.32 -7.95 18.38
CA ARG A 246 14.63 -9.24 18.56
C ARG A 246 14.85 -9.85 19.94
N ALA A 247 16.06 -9.75 20.51
CA ALA A 247 16.36 -10.29 21.83
C ALA A 247 15.51 -9.65 22.95
N ASN A 248 15.04 -8.41 22.74
CA ASN A 248 14.26 -7.65 23.71
C ASN A 248 12.74 -7.64 23.43
N HIS A 249 12.29 -8.31 22.37
CA HIS A 249 10.87 -8.40 21.97
C HIS A 249 10.37 -9.86 21.86
N LYS A 250 11.04 -10.82 22.50
CA LYS A 250 10.54 -12.19 22.61
C LYS A 250 9.48 -12.27 23.71
N GLU A 251 8.21 -12.44 23.33
CA GLU A 251 7.17 -13.05 24.17
C GLU A 251 7.05 -14.55 23.89
#